data_AF-A0A290S6F2-F1
#
_entry.id   AF-A0A290S6F2-F1
#
_cell.length_a   1.000
_cell.length_b   1.000
_cell.length_c   1.000
_cell.angle_alpha   90.00
_cell.angle_beta   90.00
_cell.angle_gamma   90.00
#
_symmetry.space_group_name_H-M   'P 1'
#
loop_
_entity.id
_entity.type
_entity.pdbx_description
1 polymer ?
#
loop_
_entity_poly.entity_id
_entity_poly.type
_entity_poly.pdbx_seq_one_letter_code
_entity_poly.pdbx_strand_id
1 'polypeptide(L)'
;MKYIDPFGLETRALTFEGVDWGSSSFGHTATDINGTTYTYGPNGMTVLPTSEYLERNNFRDARALTLDLTPEQERKLEKRMKWLVDKGSYGPLGNNCTDPLENALEEQGYDLGINVTPSGLHDALNNQSLITGESYYPRGSSNEAPSWYQSAPWAGW
;
A
#
# COMPACT_ATOMS: atom_id res chain seq x y z
N MET A 1 8.33 -11.04 -24.54
CA MET A 1 7.66 -12.27 -24.07
C MET A 1 7.01 -11.92 -22.74
N LYS A 2 5.69 -12.10 -22.57
CA LYS A 2 5.03 -11.95 -21.27
C LYS A 2 5.40 -13.18 -20.43
N TYR A 3 6.11 -12.98 -19.33
CA TYR A 3 6.37 -14.05 -18.37
C TYR A 3 5.03 -14.40 -17.72
N ILE A 4 4.56 -15.63 -17.88
CA ILE A 4 3.39 -16.12 -17.14
C ILE A 4 3.93 -16.56 -15.79
N ASP A 5 3.54 -15.90 -14.71
CA ASP A 5 3.86 -16.35 -13.36
C ASP A 5 3.09 -17.65 -13.05
N PRO A 6 3.77 -18.81 -12.91
CA PRO A 6 3.12 -20.09 -12.70
C PRO A 6 2.54 -20.26 -11.29
N PHE A 7 2.82 -19.33 -10.37
CA PHE A 7 2.35 -19.36 -8.99
C PHE A 7 1.11 -18.49 -8.76
N GLY A 8 0.74 -17.63 -9.73
CA GLY A 8 -0.38 -16.70 -9.60
C GLY A 8 -0.15 -15.67 -8.50
N LEU A 9 1.11 -15.39 -8.19
CA LEU A 9 1.51 -14.33 -7.31
C LEU A 9 1.15 -12.99 -7.97
N GLU A 10 0.42 -12.17 -7.23
CA GLU A 10 -0.02 -10.86 -7.64
C GLU A 10 0.35 -9.88 -6.54
N THR A 11 1.29 -9.00 -6.86
CA THR A 11 1.61 -7.84 -6.03
C THR A 11 0.77 -6.65 -6.47
N ARG A 12 0.12 -6.00 -5.50
CA ARG A 12 -0.66 -4.79 -5.71
C ARG A 12 -0.27 -3.68 -4.74
N ALA A 13 -0.11 -2.47 -5.24
CA ALA A 13 -0.09 -1.29 -4.40
C ALA A 13 -1.54 -0.84 -4.14
N LEU A 14 -1.97 -0.83 -2.88
CA LEU A 14 -3.27 -0.33 -2.48
C LEU A 14 -3.14 1.14 -2.11
N THR A 15 -3.79 2.02 -2.86
CA THR A 15 -3.83 3.47 -2.58
C THR A 15 -5.25 3.84 -2.17
N PHE A 16 -5.38 4.54 -1.05
CA PHE A 16 -6.65 4.98 -0.50
C PHE A 16 -6.72 6.50 -0.56
N GLU A 17 -7.87 7.01 -0.99
CA GLU A 17 -8.10 8.45 -1.03
C GLU A 17 -8.16 9.06 0.37
N GLY A 18 -7.79 10.33 0.46
CA GLY A 18 -7.97 11.10 1.67
C GLY A 18 -9.45 11.36 1.92
N VAL A 19 -9.91 11.12 3.14
CA VAL A 19 -11.29 11.43 3.55
C VAL A 19 -11.30 12.18 4.87
N ASP A 20 -12.12 13.24 4.92
CA ASP A 20 -12.35 14.11 6.07
C ASP A 20 -11.06 14.72 6.71
N TRP A 21 -11.21 15.39 7.86
CA TRP A 21 -10.12 16.02 8.61
C TRP A 21 -9.64 15.12 9.75
N GLY A 22 -8.34 14.84 9.84
CA GLY A 22 -7.74 13.99 10.87
C GLY A 22 -6.67 13.07 10.30
N SER A 23 -6.46 11.90 10.92
CA SER A 23 -5.42 10.95 10.48
C SER A 23 -5.58 10.55 9.01
N SER A 24 -6.81 10.38 8.48
CA SER A 24 -7.08 9.97 7.09
C SER A 24 -7.03 11.06 6.02
N SER A 25 -6.74 12.33 6.35
CA SER A 25 -6.89 13.44 5.39
C SER A 25 -5.96 13.38 4.17
N PHE A 26 -4.84 12.66 4.28
CA PHE A 26 -3.85 12.50 3.21
C PHE A 26 -3.99 11.18 2.44
N GLY A 27 -4.98 10.36 2.78
CA GLY A 27 -5.11 9.01 2.25
C GLY A 27 -4.18 8.02 2.96
N HIS A 28 -3.95 6.86 2.34
CA HIS A 28 -3.04 5.84 2.87
C HIS A 28 -2.54 4.92 1.77
N THR A 29 -1.39 4.27 1.97
CA THR A 29 -0.89 3.22 1.09
C THR A 29 -0.61 1.94 1.85
N ALA A 30 -0.93 0.81 1.25
CA ALA A 30 -0.53 -0.51 1.71
C ALA A 30 -0.04 -1.36 0.53
N THR A 31 0.71 -2.42 0.82
CA THR A 31 1.16 -3.39 -0.19
C THR A 31 0.43 -4.69 0.01
N ASP A 32 -0.26 -5.17 -1.01
CA ASP A 32 -0.85 -6.51 -1.04
C ASP A 32 0.05 -7.44 -1.86
N ILE A 33 0.41 -8.57 -1.27
CA ILE A 33 1.16 -9.63 -1.93
C ILE A 33 0.36 -10.92 -1.73
N ASN A 34 -0.26 -11.41 -2.79
CA ASN A 34 -0.97 -12.69 -2.81
C ASN A 34 -2.11 -12.78 -1.79
N GLY A 35 -2.85 -11.69 -1.59
CA GLY A 35 -3.95 -11.62 -0.63
C GLY A 35 -3.49 -11.40 0.82
N THR A 36 -2.22 -11.09 1.05
CA THR A 36 -1.69 -10.62 2.33
C THR A 36 -1.33 -9.15 2.22
N THR A 37 -1.99 -8.31 3.01
CA THR A 37 -1.69 -6.88 3.07
C THR A 37 -0.69 -6.56 4.17
N TYR A 38 0.32 -5.78 3.79
CA TYR A 38 1.31 -5.13 4.64
C TYR A 38 1.01 -3.63 4.65
N THR A 39 0.67 -3.08 5.82
CA THR A 39 0.33 -1.67 5.99
C THR A 39 1.16 -1.08 7.12
N TYR A 40 1.87 0.01 6.84
CA TYR A 40 2.74 0.67 7.81
C TYR A 40 2.08 1.95 8.33
N GLY A 41 1.89 2.02 9.65
CA GLY A 41 1.28 3.16 10.32
C GLY A 41 2.04 3.52 11.61
N PRO A 42 1.53 4.49 12.39
CA PRO A 42 2.08 4.90 13.68
C PRO A 42 2.53 3.77 14.63
N ASN A 43 1.81 2.64 14.66
CA ASN A 43 2.15 1.49 15.50
C ASN A 43 3.14 0.49 14.83
N GLY A 44 3.71 0.86 13.69
CA GLY A 44 4.56 -0.02 12.88
C GLY A 44 3.79 -0.76 11.79
N MET A 45 4.33 -1.89 11.36
CA MET A 45 3.76 -2.69 10.28
C MET A 45 2.68 -3.63 10.82
N THR A 46 1.48 -3.55 10.24
CA THR A 46 0.43 -4.54 10.44
C THR A 46 0.35 -5.46 9.23
N VAL A 47 0.16 -6.75 9.48
CA VAL A 47 0.01 -7.79 8.45
C VAL A 47 -1.32 -8.50 8.66
N LEU A 48 -2.16 -8.54 7.63
CA LEU A 48 -3.50 -9.14 7.69
C LEU A 48 -4.00 -9.57 6.30
N PRO A 49 -5.04 -10.41 6.20
CA PRO A 49 -5.66 -10.76 4.93
C PRO A 49 -6.18 -9.52 4.19
N THR A 50 -5.98 -9.46 2.88
CA THR A 50 -6.36 -8.29 2.07
C THR A 50 -7.87 -8.04 2.05
N SER A 51 -8.68 -9.09 2.07
CA SER A 51 -10.15 -8.96 2.17
C SER A 51 -10.57 -8.26 3.46
N GLU A 52 -9.96 -8.64 4.60
CA GLU A 52 -10.22 -8.03 5.90
C GLU A 52 -9.75 -6.57 5.94
N TYR A 53 -8.58 -6.29 5.35
CA TYR A 53 -8.07 -4.93 5.25
C TYR A 53 -8.97 -4.00 4.43
N LEU A 54 -9.41 -4.46 3.25
CA LEU A 54 -10.31 -3.70 2.38
C LEU A 54 -11.67 -3.46 3.05
N GLU A 55 -12.24 -4.47 3.71
CA GLU A 55 -13.50 -4.34 4.46
C GLU A 55 -13.39 -3.24 5.53
N ARG A 56 -12.30 -3.23 6.30
CA ARG A 56 -12.06 -2.24 7.36
C ARG A 56 -11.81 -0.83 6.83
N ASN A 57 -11.32 -0.71 5.60
CA ASN A 57 -11.03 0.57 4.96
C ASN A 57 -12.11 1.02 3.98
N ASN A 58 -13.26 0.32 3.92
CA ASN A 58 -14.37 0.60 3.00
C ASN A 58 -15.17 1.89 3.33
N PHE A 59 -14.65 2.76 4.19
CA PHE A 59 -15.18 4.10 4.46
C PHE A 59 -14.62 5.15 3.50
N ARG A 60 -13.77 4.74 2.55
CA ARG A 60 -13.15 5.59 1.53
C ARG A 60 -12.91 4.79 0.26
N ASP A 61 -12.72 5.52 -0.83
CA ASP A 61 -12.36 4.93 -2.11
C ASP A 61 -10.91 4.41 -2.08
N ALA A 62 -10.68 3.32 -2.80
CA ALA A 62 -9.35 2.76 -2.98
C ALA A 62 -9.10 2.30 -4.41
N ARG A 63 -7.83 2.27 -4.79
CA ARG A 63 -7.34 1.68 -6.03
C ARG A 63 -6.31 0.61 -5.68
N ALA A 64 -6.40 -0.55 -6.32
CA ALA A 64 -5.34 -1.55 -6.31
C ALA A 64 -4.62 -1.51 -7.65
N LEU A 65 -3.33 -1.20 -7.62
CA LEU A 65 -2.45 -1.11 -8.79
C LEU A 65 -1.66 -2.40 -8.90
N THR A 66 -1.96 -3.24 -9.89
CA THR A 66 -1.21 -4.48 -10.12
C THR A 66 0.17 -4.16 -10.69
N LEU A 67 1.21 -4.65 -10.02
CA LEU A 67 2.60 -4.32 -10.36
C LEU A 67 3.22 -5.33 -11.34
N ASP A 68 3.97 -4.85 -12.34
CA ASP A 68 4.75 -5.65 -13.30
C ASP A 68 6.05 -6.15 -12.65
N LEU A 69 5.91 -7.07 -11.70
CA LEU A 69 7.06 -7.67 -11.02
C LEU A 69 7.29 -9.09 -11.52
N THR A 70 8.55 -9.44 -11.74
CA THR A 70 8.93 -10.84 -11.92
C THR A 70 8.74 -11.60 -10.60
N PRO A 71 8.55 -12.93 -10.63
CA PRO A 71 8.41 -13.71 -9.40
C PRO A 71 9.60 -13.55 -8.43
N GLU A 72 10.80 -13.31 -8.97
CA GLU A 72 11.98 -13.02 -8.15
C GLU A 72 11.86 -11.68 -7.41
N GLN A 73 11.35 -10.65 -8.09
CA GLN A 73 11.17 -9.32 -7.51
C GLN A 73 10.06 -9.33 -6.45
N GLU A 74 8.97 -10.04 -6.70
CA GLU A 74 7.90 -10.21 -5.72
C GLU A 74 8.39 -10.92 -4.45
N ARG A 75 9.17 -11.99 -4.58
CA ARG A 75 9.76 -12.66 -3.40
C ARG A 75 10.71 -11.76 -2.63
N LYS A 76 11.49 -10.90 -3.31
CA LYS A 76 12.38 -9.93 -2.65
C LYS A 76 11.57 -8.88 -1.90
N LEU A 77 10.52 -8.36 -2.53
CA LEU A 77 9.58 -7.43 -1.92
C LEU A 77 8.90 -8.05 -0.70
N GLU A 78 8.36 -9.26 -0.82
CA GLU A 78 7.70 -9.94 0.30
C GLU A 78 8.66 -10.19 1.48
N LYS A 79 9.90 -10.61 1.18
CA LYS A 79 10.94 -10.76 2.20
C LYS A 79 11.24 -9.44 2.90
N ARG A 80 11.29 -8.33 2.15
CA ARG A 80 11.50 -6.99 2.70
C ARG A 80 10.34 -6.55 3.58
N MET A 81 9.10 -6.74 3.14
CA MET A 81 7.89 -6.44 3.91
C MET A 81 7.83 -7.21 5.22
N LYS A 82 8.12 -8.52 5.18
CA LYS A 82 8.22 -9.37 6.39
C LYS A 82 9.33 -8.90 7.33
N TRP A 83 10.48 -8.47 6.81
CA TRP A 83 11.57 -7.95 7.63
C TRP A 83 11.20 -6.64 8.34
N LEU A 84 10.35 -5.81 7.73
CA LEU A 84 9.91 -4.53 8.30
C LEU A 84 8.93 -4.68 9.48
N VAL A 85 8.38 -5.88 9.72
CA VAL A 85 7.34 -6.11 10.76
C VAL A 85 7.75 -5.60 12.13
N ASP A 86 9.00 -5.88 12.53
CA ASP A 86 9.55 -5.48 13.84
C ASP A 86 10.57 -4.34 13.72
N LYS A 87 10.41 -3.44 12.73
CA LYS A 87 11.40 -2.40 12.40
C LYS A 87 10.81 -1.01 12.24
N GLY A 88 11.68 -0.04 12.54
CA GLY A 88 11.45 1.37 12.30
C GLY A 88 10.51 2.02 13.32
N SER A 89 10.32 3.32 13.16
CA SER A 89 9.32 4.11 13.87
C SER A 89 8.70 5.04 12.86
N TYR A 90 7.38 5.06 12.79
CA TYR A 90 6.65 5.82 11.77
C TYR A 90 6.95 7.32 11.87
N GLY A 91 7.26 7.94 10.73
CA GLY A 91 7.44 9.38 10.59
C GLY A 91 6.63 9.89 9.39
N PRO A 92 5.66 10.80 9.57
CA PRO A 92 4.75 11.21 8.50
C PRO A 92 5.43 11.94 7.32
N LEU A 93 6.62 12.51 7.55
CA LEU A 93 7.43 13.19 6.53
C LEU A 93 8.67 12.39 6.10
N GLY A 94 8.83 11.17 6.60
CA GLY A 94 9.91 10.23 6.30
C GLY A 94 9.81 8.99 7.19
N ASN A 95 9.80 7.80 6.59
CA ASN A 95 9.35 6.53 7.15
C ASN A 95 7.82 6.47 7.38
N ASN A 96 7.03 6.79 6.36
CA ASN A 96 5.57 6.83 6.35
C ASN A 96 4.97 5.59 5.64
N CYS A 97 3.69 5.65 5.25
CA CYS A 97 2.96 4.54 4.64
C CYS A 97 3.41 4.11 3.23
N THR A 98 4.08 4.96 2.46
CA THR A 98 4.55 4.66 1.10
C THR A 98 5.96 4.06 1.12
N ASP A 99 6.78 4.50 2.08
CA ASP A 99 8.18 4.14 2.21
C ASP A 99 8.47 2.63 2.15
N PRO A 100 7.70 1.73 2.79
CA PRO A 100 7.96 0.29 2.69
C PRO A 100 7.97 -0.23 1.25
N LEU A 101 7.03 0.22 0.41
CA LEU A 101 6.94 -0.22 -0.97
C LEU A 101 8.01 0.45 -1.82
N GLU A 102 8.18 1.76 -1.65
CA GLU A 102 9.17 2.55 -2.38
C GLU A 102 10.57 2.00 -2.18
N ASN A 103 11.05 1.99 -0.93
CA ASN A 103 12.40 1.54 -0.60
C ASN A 103 12.63 0.09 -1.07
N ALA A 104 11.62 -0.78 -0.97
CA ALA A 104 11.75 -2.16 -1.40
C ALA A 104 11.83 -2.32 -2.93
N LEU A 105 11.21 -1.43 -3.70
CA LEU A 105 11.32 -1.41 -5.16
C LEU A 105 12.62 -0.70 -5.59
N GLU A 106 13.05 0.34 -4.89
CA GLU A 106 14.31 1.02 -5.16
C GLU A 106 15.53 0.14 -4.88
N GLU A 107 15.50 -0.69 -3.82
CA GLU A 107 16.48 -1.75 -3.56
C GLU A 107 16.60 -2.77 -4.72
N GLN A 108 15.61 -2.79 -5.61
CA GLN A 108 15.55 -3.65 -6.79
C GLN A 108 15.87 -2.93 -8.10
N GLY A 109 16.24 -1.64 -8.04
CA GLY A 109 16.74 -0.86 -9.17
C GLY A 109 15.72 0.06 -9.84
N TYR A 110 14.52 0.22 -9.26
CA TYR A 110 13.56 1.23 -9.71
C TYR A 110 13.90 2.60 -9.12
N ASP A 111 13.62 3.68 -9.83
CA ASP A 111 13.81 5.05 -9.35
C ASP A 111 12.44 5.70 -9.11
N LEU A 112 11.95 5.58 -7.87
CA LEU A 112 10.62 6.06 -7.50
C LEU A 112 10.68 7.46 -6.89
N GLY A 113 11.82 7.85 -6.32
CA GLY A 113 11.99 9.12 -5.65
C GLY A 113 11.24 9.16 -4.32
N ILE A 114 11.08 10.36 -3.77
CA ILE A 114 10.43 10.54 -2.46
C ILE A 114 8.95 10.84 -2.67
N ASN A 115 8.06 9.88 -2.42
CA ASN A 115 6.61 10.09 -2.56
C ASN A 115 5.91 10.10 -1.21
N VAL A 116 5.73 11.29 -0.64
CA VAL A 116 5.08 11.46 0.67
C VAL A 116 3.56 11.15 0.64
N THR A 117 2.96 11.00 -0.54
CA THR A 117 1.51 10.86 -0.71
C THR A 117 1.14 9.64 -1.57
N PRO A 118 -0.04 9.03 -1.36
CA PRO A 118 -0.51 7.93 -2.21
C PRO A 118 -0.58 8.29 -3.70
N SER A 119 -0.96 9.53 -4.03
CA SER A 119 -1.00 10.01 -5.42
C SER A 119 0.40 10.12 -6.02
N GLY A 120 1.39 10.63 -5.26
CA GLY A 120 2.77 10.70 -5.73
C GLY A 120 3.33 9.31 -6.03
N LEU A 121 3.05 8.34 -5.15
CA LEU A 121 3.47 6.96 -5.34
C LEU A 121 2.84 6.34 -6.60
N HIS A 122 1.54 6.56 -6.83
CA HIS A 122 0.88 6.12 -8.04
C HIS A 122 1.57 6.66 -9.30
N ASP A 123 1.87 7.97 -9.32
CA ASP A 123 2.54 8.60 -10.45
C ASP A 123 3.97 8.06 -10.65
N ALA A 124 4.72 7.82 -9.55
CA ALA A 124 6.06 7.24 -9.59
C ALA A 124 6.05 5.81 -10.16
N LEU A 125 5.12 4.96 -9.71
CA LEU A 125 4.94 3.61 -10.23
C LEU A 125 4.58 3.63 -11.72
N ASN A 126 3.68 4.53 -12.12
CA ASN A 126 3.32 4.69 -13.52
C ASN A 126 4.50 5.16 -14.38
N ASN A 127 5.32 6.10 -13.90
CA ASN A 127 6.50 6.60 -14.60
C ASN A 127 7.56 5.51 -14.81
N GLN A 128 7.69 4.56 -13.86
CA GLN A 128 8.53 3.38 -14.00
C GLN A 128 7.91 2.28 -14.88
N SER A 129 6.73 2.51 -15.46
CA SER A 129 5.95 1.53 -16.23
C SER A 129 5.66 0.25 -15.43
N LEU A 130 5.54 0.37 -14.10
CA LEU A 130 5.30 -0.75 -13.20
C LEU A 130 3.83 -1.13 -13.10
N ILE A 131 2.88 -0.36 -13.63
CA ILE A 131 1.46 -0.66 -13.49
C ILE A 131 0.97 -1.46 -14.71
N THR A 132 0.50 -2.69 -14.49
CA THR A 132 -0.10 -3.54 -15.54
C THR A 132 -1.61 -3.56 -15.52
N GLY A 133 -2.22 -3.16 -14.41
CA GLY A 133 -3.65 -3.13 -14.22
C GLY A 133 -4.04 -2.29 -13.02
N GLU A 134 -5.30 -1.84 -13.00
CA GLU A 134 -5.89 -1.10 -11.90
C GLU A 134 -7.29 -1.64 -11.62
N SER A 135 -7.60 -1.83 -10.35
CA SER A 135 -8.95 -2.14 -9.87
C SER A 135 -9.42 -1.06 -8.89
N TYR A 136 -10.63 -0.55 -9.12
CA TYR A 136 -11.24 0.46 -8.26
C TYR A 136 -12.21 -0.18 -7.25
N TYR A 137 -12.09 0.23 -6.00
CA TYR A 137 -12.91 -0.19 -4.87
C TYR A 137 -13.66 1.03 -4.35
N PRO A 138 -14.95 1.20 -4.71
CA PRO A 138 -15.73 2.33 -4.24
C PRO A 138 -16.01 2.21 -2.74
N ARG A 139 -16.06 3.35 -2.06
CA ARG A 139 -16.55 3.48 -0.70
C ARG A 139 -17.93 2.86 -0.56
N GLY A 140 -18.13 2.11 0.52
CA GLY A 140 -19.44 1.60 0.92
C GLY A 140 -20.42 2.74 1.22
N SER A 141 -21.61 2.68 0.62
CA SER A 141 -22.63 3.74 0.69
C SER A 141 -23.11 4.09 2.11
N SER A 142 -22.91 3.20 3.08
CA SER A 142 -23.30 3.36 4.49
C SER A 142 -22.14 3.56 5.46
N ASN A 143 -20.91 3.62 4.97
CA ASN A 143 -19.72 3.75 5.82
C ASN A 143 -19.35 5.22 5.99
N GLU A 144 -19.54 5.74 7.19
CA GLU A 144 -19.03 7.05 7.58
C GLU A 144 -17.52 6.94 7.85
N ALA A 145 -16.76 7.97 7.46
CA ALA A 145 -15.35 8.02 7.79
C ALA A 145 -15.18 8.16 9.32
N PRO A 146 -14.06 7.66 9.88
CA PRO A 146 -13.74 7.87 11.29
C PRO A 146 -13.80 9.37 11.63
N SER A 147 -14.46 9.69 12.74
CA SER A 147 -14.48 11.08 13.24
C SER A 147 -13.07 11.53 13.64
N TRP A 148 -12.84 12.83 13.75
CA TRP A 148 -11.52 13.42 14.04
C TRP A 148 -10.87 12.98 15.37
N TYR A 149 -11.64 12.43 16.31
CA TYR A 149 -11.14 11.84 17.56
C TYR A 149 -10.76 10.36 17.45
N GLN A 150 -11.13 9.70 16.34
CA GLN A 150 -10.88 8.29 16.10
C GLN A 150 -9.65 8.13 15.21
N SER A 151 -8.73 7.25 15.60
CA SER A 151 -7.67 6.81 14.72
C SER A 151 -8.27 6.04 13.56
N ALA A 152 -7.81 6.32 12.34
CA ALA A 152 -8.22 5.56 11.19
C ALA A 152 -7.74 4.10 11.29
N PRO A 153 -8.49 3.10 10.79
CA PRO A 153 -8.13 1.69 10.88
C PRO A 153 -6.73 1.34 10.34
N TRP A 154 -6.20 2.12 9.41
CA TRP A 154 -4.86 1.91 8.88
C TRP A 154 -3.73 2.38 9.82
N ALA A 155 -4.01 3.30 10.75
CA ALA A 155 -3.01 4.02 11.52
C ALA A 155 -2.45 3.25 12.72
N GLY A 156 -2.94 2.05 12.98
CA GLY A 156 -2.43 1.21 14.05
C GLY A 156 -3.51 0.36 14.70
N TRP A 157 -3.04 -0.78 15.20
CA TRP A 157 -3.80 -1.77 15.95
C TRP A 157 -3.06 -2.04 17.26
#